data_AF-A0A194R3M8-F1
#
_entry.id   AF-A0A194R3M8-F1
#
_cell.length_a   1.000
_cell.length_b   1.000
_cell.length_c   1.000
_cell.angle_alpha   90.00
_cell.angle_beta   90.00
_cell.angle_gamma   90.00
#
_symmetry.space_group_name_H-M   'P 1'
#
loop_
_entity.id
_entity.type
_entity.pdbx_description
1 polymer ?
#
loop_
_entity_poly.entity_id
_entity_poly.type
_entity_poly.pdbx_seq_one_letter_code
_entity_poly.pdbx_strand_id
1 'polypeptide(L)'
;MYFVVEVAHSTGKHSLFVSPFFRQLKVSTRTGIVSHYVRLQIVVPEAFILGSGEHHVDLGSVIHLICIVEKSPTPPQYVFWYHNDRMINYDATRGGITVETEPGARTQSRLTVRGATLKDSGNYTCSASNTEPASIHVFVSEGSNKMAAILRRNTSAIHGITSSVTCLLLLSSVMVHFGLR
;
A
#
# COMPACT_ATOMS: atom_id res chain seq x y z
N MET A 1 -1.50 24.64 15.56
CA MET A 1 -2.03 23.41 16.17
C MET A 1 -2.08 23.63 17.68
N TYR A 2 -3.29 23.80 18.23
CA TYR A 2 -3.50 24.01 19.67
C TYR A 2 -3.95 22.68 20.27
N PHE A 3 -3.43 22.32 21.44
CA PHE A 3 -3.86 21.12 22.17
C PHE A 3 -4.78 21.54 23.32
N VAL A 4 -5.95 20.91 23.41
CA VAL A 4 -6.84 21.05 24.56
C VAL A 4 -6.46 19.96 25.55
N VAL A 5 -5.91 20.36 26.70
CA VAL A 5 -5.66 19.43 27.82
C VAL A 5 -6.79 19.62 28.83
N GLU A 6 -7.48 18.54 29.17
CA GLU A 6 -8.43 18.53 30.27
C GLU A 6 -7.68 18.29 31.59
N VAL A 7 -7.72 19.27 32.49
CA VAL A 7 -7.21 19.10 33.85
C VAL A 7 -8.39 18.89 34.79
N ALA A 8 -8.41 17.74 35.46
CA ALA A 8 -9.38 17.46 36.51
C ALA A 8 -8.84 17.94 37.85
N HIS A 9 -9.61 18.78 38.54
CA HIS A 9 -9.36 19.22 39.91
C HIS A 9 -10.54 18.82 40.81
N SER A 10 -10.33 18.82 42.13
CA SER A 10 -11.39 18.47 43.09
C SER A 10 -12.63 19.38 43.01
N THR A 11 -12.51 20.56 42.38
CA THR A 11 -13.58 21.55 42.20
C THR A 11 -14.17 21.62 40.79
N GLY A 12 -13.73 20.79 39.83
CA GLY A 12 -14.27 20.79 38.46
C GLY A 12 -13.28 20.41 37.36
N LYS A 13 -13.81 20.24 36.13
CA LYS A 13 -13.05 19.95 34.91
C LYS A 13 -12.78 21.26 34.17
N HIS A 14 -11.52 21.61 33.93
CA HIS A 14 -11.14 22.82 33.21
C HIS A 14 -10.40 22.46 31.93
N SER A 15 -10.82 23.04 30.80
CA SER A 15 -10.13 22.92 29.50
C SER A 15 -9.05 23.99 29.39
N LEU A 16 -7.80 23.57 29.23
CA LEU A 16 -6.66 24.48 29.07
C LEU A 16 -6.12 24.39 27.64
N PHE A 17 -5.99 25.55 26.99
CA PHE A 17 -5.35 25.69 25.69
C PHE A 17 -3.83 25.75 25.89
N VAL A 18 -3.15 24.65 25.63
CA VAL A 18 -1.70 24.56 25.84
C VAL A 18 -0.97 24.89 24.54
N SER A 19 -0.25 26.02 24.55
CA SER A 19 0.71 26.37 23.51
C SER A 19 1.94 25.45 23.58
N PRO A 20 2.56 25.04 22.46
CA PRO A 20 3.78 24.21 22.46
C PRO A 20 4.97 24.83 23.22
N PHE A 21 4.90 26.10 23.62
CA PHE A 21 5.92 26.79 24.41
C PHE A 21 5.66 26.80 25.93
N PHE A 22 4.49 26.38 26.41
CA PHE A 22 4.15 26.47 27.83
C PHE A 22 4.52 25.18 28.57
N ARG A 23 5.60 25.23 29.36
CA ARG A 23 6.12 24.10 30.15
C ARG A 23 5.59 24.02 31.59
N GLN A 24 4.86 25.04 32.07
CA GLN A 24 4.43 25.10 33.47
C GLN A 24 3.01 25.65 33.62
N LEU A 25 2.20 24.98 34.45
CA LEU A 25 0.90 25.47 34.88
C LEU A 25 1.03 26.13 36.26
N LYS A 26 0.54 27.36 36.41
CA LYS A 26 0.46 28.05 37.70
C LYS A 26 -1.01 28.31 38.03
N VAL A 27 -1.43 27.90 39.23
CA VAL A 27 -2.78 28.17 39.74
C VAL A 27 -2.67 29.01 41.00
N SER A 28 -3.37 30.14 41.02
CA SER A 28 -3.45 31.01 42.21
C SER A 28 -4.67 30.60 43.03
N THR A 29 -4.47 30.22 44.29
CA THR A 29 -5.56 29.94 45.25
C THR A 29 -5.55 30.96 46.38
N ARG A 30 -6.62 30.99 47.19
CA ARG A 30 -6.78 31.91 48.33
C ARG A 30 -5.66 31.81 49.38
N THR A 31 -4.89 30.73 49.35
CA THR A 31 -3.80 30.42 50.30
C THR A 31 -2.39 30.50 49.69
N GLY A 32 -2.24 30.86 48.41
CA GLY A 32 -0.95 31.03 47.74
C GLY A 32 -0.91 30.53 46.30
N ILE A 33 0.30 30.54 45.70
CA ILE A 33 0.53 29.93 44.39
C ILE A 33 0.88 28.46 44.61
N VAL A 34 0.01 27.56 44.16
CA VAL A 34 0.30 26.12 44.14
C VAL A 34 0.82 25.78 42.74
N SER A 35 2.11 25.45 42.65
CA SER A 35 2.75 25.04 41.40
C SER A 35 2.82 23.52 41.30
N HIS A 36 2.18 22.94 40.29
CA HIS A 36 2.35 21.53 39.92
C HIS A 36 3.25 21.42 38.69
N TYR A 37 4.17 20.46 38.72
CA TYR A 37 4.97 20.10 37.56
C TYR A 37 4.19 19.08 36.71
N VAL A 38 3.88 19.45 35.48
CA VAL A 38 3.28 18.54 34.48
C VAL A 38 4.34 18.26 33.42
N ARG A 39 4.62 16.99 33.16
CA ARG A 39 5.50 16.59 32.06
C ARG A 39 4.69 16.55 30.77
N LEU A 40 4.85 17.56 29.92
CA LEU A 40 4.26 17.57 28.58
C LEU A 40 5.12 16.75 27.62
N GLN A 41 4.55 15.71 27.02
CA GLN A 41 5.16 14.96 25.94
C GLN A 41 4.43 15.29 24.63
N ILE A 42 5.13 15.95 23.71
CA ILE A 42 4.62 16.26 22.38
C ILE A 42 5.00 15.09 21.47
N VAL A 43 4.01 14.47 20.84
CA VAL A 43 4.22 13.46 19.79
C VAL A 43 3.47 13.90 18.54
N VAL A 44 4.09 13.69 17.38
CA VAL A 44 3.49 13.95 16.08
C VAL A 44 3.19 12.60 15.46
N PRO A 45 1.92 12.23 15.28
CA PRO A 45 1.56 10.99 14.61
C PRO A 45 2.02 11.01 13.15
N GLU A 46 2.43 9.86 12.65
CA GLU A 46 2.91 9.70 11.28
C GLU A 46 2.09 8.60 10.59
N ALA A 47 1.73 8.85 9.32
CA ALA A 47 1.17 7.85 8.43
C ALA A 47 2.15 7.54 7.30
N PHE A 48 2.24 6.28 6.91
CA PHE A 48 2.96 5.87 5.70
C PHE A 48 2.33 4.61 5.10
N ILE A 49 2.41 4.50 3.78
CA ILE A 49 1.96 3.31 3.05
C ILE A 49 3.19 2.42 2.81
N LEU A 50 3.05 1.12 3.06
CA LEU A 50 4.12 0.17 2.81
C LEU A 50 4.40 0.06 1.31
N GLY A 51 5.63 0.31 0.90
CA GLY A 51 6.08 0.31 -0.51
C GLY A 51 7.14 1.39 -0.76
N SER A 52 7.89 1.27 -1.85
CA SER A 52 8.93 2.24 -2.23
C SER A 52 8.42 3.19 -3.32
N GLY A 53 7.61 4.18 -2.93
CA GLY A 53 7.12 5.27 -3.80
C GLY A 53 6.08 4.86 -4.86
N GLU A 54 6.31 3.72 -5.53
CA GLU A 54 5.48 3.20 -6.61
C GLU A 54 5.18 1.71 -6.40
N HIS A 55 4.01 1.26 -6.87
CA HIS A 55 3.56 -0.12 -6.78
C HIS A 55 3.03 -0.60 -8.13
N HIS A 56 3.67 -1.61 -8.71
CA HIS A 56 3.28 -2.18 -10.00
C HIS A 56 2.45 -3.44 -9.82
N VAL A 57 1.35 -3.53 -10.54
CA VAL A 57 0.44 -4.68 -10.53
C VAL A 57 0.03 -5.08 -11.94
N ASP A 58 -0.33 -6.35 -12.10
CA ASP A 58 -0.80 -6.87 -13.38
C ASP A 58 -2.32 -6.66 -13.53
N LEU A 59 -2.77 -6.51 -14.78
CA LEU A 59 -4.19 -6.51 -15.09
C LEU A 59 -4.88 -7.78 -14.60
N GLY A 60 -6.05 -7.59 -13.95
CA GLY A 60 -6.84 -8.65 -13.34
C GLY A 60 -6.34 -9.09 -11.96
N SER A 61 -5.16 -8.65 -11.51
CA SER A 61 -4.64 -9.00 -10.19
C SER A 61 -5.33 -8.23 -9.06
N VAL A 62 -4.86 -8.42 -7.83
CA VAL A 62 -5.34 -7.68 -6.66
C VAL A 62 -4.31 -6.60 -6.30
N ILE A 63 -4.77 -5.36 -6.13
CA ILE A 63 -3.97 -4.29 -5.49
C ILE A 63 -4.16 -4.44 -3.98
N HIS A 64 -3.05 -4.56 -3.25
CA HIS A 64 -3.05 -4.72 -1.80
C HIS A 64 -2.13 -3.66 -1.19
N LEU A 65 -2.72 -2.67 -0.53
CA LEU A 65 -1.99 -1.58 0.11
C LEU A 65 -2.22 -1.61 1.62
N ILE A 66 -1.16 -1.30 2.36
CA ILE A 66 -1.20 -1.24 3.82
C ILE A 66 -0.73 0.15 4.24
N CYS A 67 -1.59 0.88 4.92
CA CYS A 67 -1.26 2.11 5.61
C CYS A 67 -1.02 1.84 7.09
N ILE A 68 0.06 2.39 7.61
CA ILE A 68 0.43 2.34 9.02
C ILE A 68 0.31 3.74 9.59
N VAL A 69 -0.39 3.86 10.71
CA VAL A 69 -0.45 5.06 11.54
C VAL A 69 0.21 4.75 12.88
N GLU A 70 1.27 5.49 13.22
CA GLU A 70 2.02 5.31 14.46
C GLU A 70 2.38 6.64 15.13
N LYS A 71 3.08 6.55 16.27
CA LYS A 71 3.45 7.72 17.11
C LYS A 71 2.24 8.53 17.58
N SER A 72 1.06 7.89 17.61
CA SER A 72 -0.17 8.49 18.13
C SER A 72 -0.45 8.05 19.57
N PRO A 73 -0.79 8.97 20.49
CA PRO A 73 -1.22 8.61 21.85
C PRO A 73 -2.52 7.81 21.88
N THR A 74 -3.41 8.07 20.93
CA THR A 74 -4.69 7.39 20.77
C THR A 74 -4.87 6.93 19.33
N PRO A 75 -5.51 5.78 19.06
CA PRO A 75 -5.84 5.38 17.69
C PRO A 75 -6.64 6.48 16.96
N PRO A 76 -6.46 6.65 15.64
CA PRO A 76 -7.26 7.58 14.84
C PRO A 76 -8.75 7.20 14.90
N GLN A 77 -9.62 8.20 14.86
CA GLN A 77 -11.08 7.95 14.84
C GLN A 77 -11.53 7.36 13.50
N TYR A 78 -10.81 7.65 12.43
CA TYR A 78 -11.06 7.14 11.08
C TYR A 78 -9.76 7.08 10.28
N VAL A 79 -9.76 6.21 9.27
CA VAL A 79 -8.74 6.15 8.21
C VAL A 79 -9.46 6.07 6.88
N PHE A 80 -9.28 7.09 6.05
CA PHE A 80 -9.85 7.17 4.71
C PHE A 80 -8.82 6.87 3.64
N TRP A 81 -9.26 6.16 2.61
CA TRP A 81 -8.53 5.87 1.39
C TRP A 81 -9.11 6.67 0.24
N TYR A 82 -8.23 7.30 -0.52
CA TYR A 82 -8.56 8.05 -1.72
C TYR A 82 -7.85 7.45 -2.92
N HIS A 83 -8.51 7.50 -4.08
CA HIS A 83 -7.92 7.25 -5.39
C HIS A 83 -8.15 8.49 -6.25
N ASN A 84 -7.07 9.16 -6.65
CA ASN A 84 -7.10 10.43 -7.40
C ASN A 84 -8.11 11.43 -6.80
N ASP A 85 -7.95 11.72 -5.50
CA ASP A 85 -8.78 12.67 -4.72
C ASP A 85 -10.24 12.23 -4.46
N ARG A 86 -10.66 11.05 -4.93
CA ARG A 86 -11.97 10.48 -4.63
C ARG A 86 -11.88 9.46 -3.51
N MET A 87 -12.67 9.63 -2.45
CA MET A 87 -12.77 8.66 -1.36
C MET A 87 -13.38 7.34 -1.87
N ILE A 88 -12.76 6.20 -1.51
CA ILE A 88 -13.13 4.87 -2.01
C ILE A 88 -13.53 3.86 -0.93
N ASN A 89 -13.49 4.22 0.37
CA ASN A 89 -13.80 3.29 1.48
C ASN A 89 -15.15 2.55 1.32
N TYR A 90 -16.14 3.22 0.72
CA TYR A 90 -17.51 2.72 0.59
C TYR A 90 -17.97 2.66 -0.88
N ASP A 91 -17.03 2.61 -1.82
CA ASP A 91 -17.38 2.63 -3.24
C ASP A 91 -17.94 1.28 -3.71
N ALA A 92 -19.26 1.17 -3.66
CA ALA A 92 -20.00 0.03 -4.18
C ALA A 92 -20.12 0.04 -5.72
N THR A 93 -19.87 1.18 -6.38
CA THR A 93 -20.09 1.32 -7.84
C THR A 93 -19.04 0.60 -8.66
N ARG A 94 -17.77 0.66 -8.24
CA ARG A 94 -16.70 -0.15 -8.83
C ARG A 94 -16.85 -1.63 -8.45
N GLY A 95 -17.20 -1.90 -7.20
CA GLY A 95 -17.16 -3.24 -6.61
C GLY A 95 -15.73 -3.76 -6.37
N GLY A 96 -15.61 -4.76 -5.50
CA GLY A 96 -14.32 -5.40 -5.21
C GLY A 96 -13.32 -4.55 -4.44
N ILE A 97 -13.74 -3.41 -3.87
CA ILE A 97 -12.97 -2.62 -2.91
C ILE A 97 -13.35 -3.05 -1.50
N THR A 98 -12.36 -3.38 -0.68
CA THR A 98 -12.54 -3.61 0.75
C THR A 98 -11.48 -2.84 1.54
N VAL A 99 -11.91 -2.21 2.63
CA VAL A 99 -11.04 -1.52 3.59
C VAL A 99 -11.25 -2.13 4.96
N GLU A 100 -10.16 -2.61 5.56
CA GLU A 100 -10.14 -3.18 6.90
C GLU A 100 -9.18 -2.36 7.75
N THR A 101 -9.62 -1.89 8.92
CA THR A 101 -8.78 -1.10 9.81
C THR A 101 -8.71 -1.75 11.18
N GLU A 102 -7.49 -2.05 11.61
CA GLU A 102 -7.17 -2.63 12.90
C GLU A 102 -6.61 -1.50 13.81
N PRO A 103 -7.42 -0.97 14.73
CA PRO A 103 -6.98 0.09 15.64
C PRO A 103 -6.01 -0.45 16.69
N GLY A 104 -5.03 0.38 17.05
CA GLY A 104 -4.03 0.06 18.08
C GLY A 104 -2.99 1.17 18.24
N ALA A 105 -2.00 0.94 19.10
CA ALA A 105 -0.86 1.86 19.26
C ALA A 105 -0.14 2.10 17.92
N ARG A 106 -0.13 1.07 17.07
CA ARG A 106 0.21 1.14 15.65
C ARG A 106 -1.01 0.67 14.87
N THR A 107 -1.81 1.62 14.41
CA THR A 107 -3.05 1.32 13.67
C THR A 107 -2.71 0.93 12.24
N GLN A 108 -3.33 -0.13 11.75
CA GLN A 108 -3.09 -0.65 10.41
C GLN A 108 -4.38 -0.62 9.60
N SER A 109 -4.37 0.07 8.46
CA SER A 109 -5.48 0.06 7.50
C SER A 109 -5.06 -0.65 6.22
N ARG A 110 -5.84 -1.63 5.78
CA ARG A 110 -5.58 -2.49 4.62
C ARG A 110 -6.61 -2.18 3.55
N LEU A 111 -6.17 -1.67 2.41
CA LEU A 111 -7.00 -1.49 1.21
C LEU A 111 -6.75 -2.65 0.25
N THR A 112 -7.83 -3.31 -0.17
CA THR A 112 -7.80 -4.35 -1.19
C THR A 112 -8.70 -3.95 -2.35
N VAL A 113 -8.16 -3.97 -3.55
CA VAL A 113 -8.90 -3.70 -4.79
C VAL A 113 -8.75 -4.91 -5.71
N ARG A 114 -9.82 -5.67 -5.89
CA ARG A 114 -9.82 -6.91 -6.69
C ARG A 114 -10.06 -6.61 -8.17
N GLY A 115 -9.44 -7.41 -9.04
CA GLY A 115 -9.63 -7.31 -10.49
C GLY A 115 -9.12 -5.98 -11.03
N ALA A 116 -7.84 -5.71 -10.86
CA ALA A 116 -7.21 -4.46 -11.27
C ALA A 116 -7.40 -4.20 -12.77
N THR A 117 -7.80 -2.99 -13.11
CA THR A 117 -7.98 -2.48 -14.48
C THR A 117 -7.03 -1.31 -14.72
N LEU A 118 -6.83 -0.93 -15.98
CA LEU A 118 -5.98 0.24 -16.30
C LEU A 118 -6.47 1.52 -15.60
N LYS A 119 -7.79 1.64 -15.36
CA LYS A 119 -8.41 2.77 -14.67
C LYS A 119 -8.10 2.82 -13.17
N ASP A 120 -7.67 1.71 -12.58
CA ASP A 120 -7.27 1.68 -11.17
C ASP A 120 -5.85 2.26 -10.99
N SER A 121 -5.08 2.50 -12.06
CA SER A 121 -3.81 3.21 -11.96
C SER A 121 -4.02 4.63 -11.41
N GLY A 122 -3.06 5.12 -10.63
CA GLY A 122 -3.10 6.47 -10.10
C GLY A 122 -2.60 6.58 -8.67
N ASN A 123 -2.88 7.74 -8.07
CA ASN A 123 -2.44 8.04 -6.71
C ASN A 123 -3.43 7.48 -5.68
N TYR A 124 -2.92 6.66 -4.78
CA TYR A 124 -3.64 6.15 -3.62
C TYR A 124 -3.16 6.85 -2.36
N THR A 125 -4.07 7.49 -1.65
CA THR A 125 -3.77 8.28 -0.45
C THR A 125 -4.50 7.72 0.76
N CYS A 126 -3.76 7.48 1.85
CA CYS A 126 -4.28 7.18 3.17
C CYS A 126 -4.29 8.45 4.03
N SER A 127 -5.45 8.82 4.55
CA SER A 127 -5.64 9.99 5.40
C SER A 127 -6.29 9.58 6.72
N ALA A 128 -5.57 9.73 7.83
CA ALA A 128 -6.09 9.49 9.17
C ALA A 128 -6.44 10.81 9.88
N SER A 129 -7.30 10.77 10.89
CA SER A 129 -7.81 11.98 11.57
C SER A 129 -6.76 12.81 12.32
N ASN A 130 -5.55 12.28 12.52
CA ASN A 130 -4.52 12.81 13.41
C ASN A 130 -3.11 12.82 12.77
N THR A 131 -2.99 12.55 11.47
CA THR A 131 -1.72 12.54 10.74
C THR A 131 -1.81 13.39 9.48
N GLU A 132 -0.68 13.78 8.93
CA GLU A 132 -0.61 14.15 7.52
C GLU A 132 -0.93 12.93 6.63
N PRO A 133 -1.49 13.12 5.42
CA PRO A 133 -1.79 12.02 4.52
C PRO A 133 -0.53 11.39 3.93
N ALA A 134 -0.56 10.07 3.72
CA ALA A 134 0.48 9.32 3.02
C ALA A 134 -0.02 8.88 1.65
N SER A 135 0.84 8.92 0.62
CA SER A 135 0.45 8.61 -0.76
C SER A 135 1.42 7.64 -1.44
N ILE A 136 0.90 6.83 -2.37
CA ILE A 136 1.68 5.93 -3.22
C ILE A 136 1.07 5.91 -4.63
N HIS A 137 1.90 5.85 -5.67
CA HIS A 137 1.40 5.70 -7.03
C HIS A 137 1.31 4.22 -7.42
N VAL A 138 0.16 3.79 -7.95
CA VAL A 138 -0.04 2.42 -8.44
C VAL A 138 -0.08 2.41 -9.97
N PHE A 139 0.67 1.51 -10.58
CA PHE A 139 0.70 1.29 -12.02
C PHE A 139 0.13 -0.09 -12.35
N VAL A 140 -0.94 -0.12 -13.14
CA VAL A 140 -1.55 -1.36 -13.62
C VAL A 140 -1.11 -1.59 -15.08
N SER A 141 -0.50 -2.74 -15.36
CA SER A 141 0.00 -3.08 -16.70
C SER A 141 -0.44 -4.47 -17.17
N GLU A 142 -0.47 -4.69 -18.49
CA GLU A 142 -0.61 -6.04 -19.06
C GLU A 142 0.65 -6.83 -18.70
N GLY A 143 0.55 -7.77 -17.76
CA GLY A 143 1.71 -8.46 -17.18
C GLY A 143 2.63 -9.12 -18.20
N SER A 144 3.88 -9.38 -17.78
CA SER A 144 4.96 -9.91 -18.62
C SER A 144 4.71 -11.30 -19.21
N ASN A 145 3.61 -11.97 -18.86
CA ASN A 145 3.23 -13.30 -19.37
C ASN A 145 3.08 -13.33 -20.90
N LYS A 146 2.91 -12.17 -21.56
CA LYS A 146 2.98 -12.06 -23.03
C LYS A 146 4.40 -12.18 -23.58
N MET A 147 5.44 -11.83 -22.81
CA MET A 147 6.85 -11.93 -23.22
C MET A 147 7.34 -13.38 -23.29
N ALA A 148 6.86 -14.26 -22.39
CA ALA A 148 7.18 -15.68 -22.42
C ALA A 148 6.59 -16.41 -23.66
N ALA A 149 5.54 -15.88 -24.28
CA ALA A 149 4.95 -16.44 -25.50
C ALA A 149 5.74 -16.09 -26.77
N ILE A 150 6.59 -15.05 -26.75
CA ILE A 150 7.36 -14.61 -27.92
C ILE A 150 8.63 -15.47 -28.13
N LEU A 151 9.14 -16.16 -27.09
CA LEU A 151 10.35 -17.00 -27.21
C LEU A 151 10.08 -18.43 -27.74
N ARG A 152 8.85 -18.77 -28.12
CA ARG A 152 8.46 -20.15 -28.49
C ARG A 152 8.34 -20.44 -29.99
N ARG A 153 8.71 -19.49 -30.85
CA ARG A 153 8.76 -19.70 -32.31
C ARG A 153 10.17 -20.04 -32.79
N ASN A 154 10.67 -21.25 -32.50
CA ASN A 154 11.67 -21.86 -33.40
C ASN A 154 11.94 -23.37 -33.28
N THR A 155 11.23 -24.14 -32.46
CA THR A 155 11.48 -25.59 -32.33
C THR A 155 10.89 -26.44 -33.45
N SER A 156 9.95 -25.89 -34.25
CA SER A 156 9.30 -26.59 -35.37
C SER A 156 10.19 -26.68 -36.63
N ALA A 157 11.09 -25.72 -36.84
CA ALA A 157 12.00 -25.74 -37.99
C ALA A 157 13.08 -26.84 -37.84
N ILE A 158 13.54 -27.10 -36.62
CA ILE A 158 14.59 -28.09 -36.35
C ILE A 158 14.08 -29.53 -36.58
N HIS A 159 12.82 -29.84 -36.22
CA HIS A 159 12.22 -31.15 -36.47
C HIS A 159 12.02 -31.46 -37.96
N GLY A 160 11.71 -30.45 -38.78
CA GLY A 160 11.62 -30.62 -40.23
C GLY A 160 12.99 -30.91 -40.88
N ILE A 161 14.04 -30.25 -40.41
CA ILE A 161 15.40 -30.44 -40.93
C ILE A 161 15.94 -31.81 -40.54
N THR A 162 15.77 -32.26 -39.29
CA THR A 162 16.26 -33.58 -38.84
C THR A 162 15.56 -34.73 -39.56
N SER A 163 14.24 -34.65 -39.80
CA SER A 163 13.50 -35.66 -40.57
C SER A 163 13.94 -35.74 -42.04
N SER A 164 14.33 -34.61 -42.63
CA SER A 164 14.76 -34.56 -44.04
C SER A 164 16.13 -35.21 -44.22
N VAL A 165 17.07 -34.91 -43.30
CA VAL A 165 18.44 -35.44 -43.35
C VAL A 165 18.46 -36.95 -43.08
N THR A 166 17.67 -37.44 -42.12
CA THR A 166 17.60 -38.89 -41.85
C THR A 166 17.05 -39.67 -43.05
N CYS A 167 16.06 -39.13 -43.76
CA CYS A 167 15.52 -39.75 -44.97
C CYS A 167 16.58 -39.84 -46.10
N LEU A 168 17.34 -38.76 -46.33
CA LEU A 168 18.42 -38.75 -47.33
C LEU A 168 19.53 -39.75 -47.01
N LEU A 169 19.94 -39.84 -45.74
CA LEU A 169 20.96 -40.80 -45.32
C LEU A 169 20.49 -42.26 -45.51
N LEU A 170 19.22 -42.57 -45.20
CA LEU A 170 18.66 -43.90 -45.43
C LEU A 170 18.55 -44.24 -46.92
N LEU A 171 18.16 -43.29 -47.78
CA LEU A 171 18.13 -43.52 -49.23
C LEU A 171 19.54 -43.78 -49.79
N SER A 172 20.53 -43.04 -49.31
CA SER A 172 21.92 -43.25 -49.74
C SER A 172 22.46 -44.62 -49.34
N SER A 173 22.16 -45.11 -48.12
CA SER A 173 22.62 -46.42 -47.66
C SER A 173 21.95 -47.56 -48.43
N VAL A 174 20.66 -47.43 -48.76
CA VAL A 174 19.93 -48.41 -49.59
C VAL A 174 20.50 -48.45 -51.01
N MET A 175 20.79 -47.29 -51.62
CA MET A 175 21.41 -47.25 -52.96
C MET A 175 22.81 -47.87 -52.98
N VAL A 176 23.63 -47.64 -51.94
CA VAL A 176 24.95 -48.28 -51.82
C VAL A 176 24.81 -49.80 -51.65
N HIS A 177 23.82 -50.27 -50.88
CA HIS A 177 23.61 -51.70 -50.64
C HIS A 177 23.08 -52.45 -51.88
N PHE A 178 22.29 -51.80 -52.74
CA PHE A 178 21.83 -52.38 -54.00
C PHE A 178 22.84 -52.21 -55.15
N GLY A 179 23.69 -51.18 -55.13
CA GLY A 179 24.73 -50.96 -56.14
C GLY A 179 26.01 -51.80 -55.97
N LEU A 180 26.20 -52.45 -54.81
CA LEU A 180 27.32 -53.36 -54.54
C LEU A 180 26.97 -54.87 -54.75
N ARG A 181 25.83 -55.17 -55.37
CA ARG A 181 25.41 -56.53 -55.75
C ARG A 181 25.35 -56.69 -57.26
#